data_AF-A0A9E6AW45-F1
#
_entry.id   AF-A0A9E6AW45-F1
#
_cell.length_a   1.000
_cell.length_b   1.000
_cell.length_c   1.000
_cell.angle_alpha   90.00
_cell.angle_beta   90.00
_cell.angle_gamma   90.00
#
_symmetry.space_group_name_H-M   'P 1'
#
loop_
_entity.id
_entity.type
_entity.pdbx_description
1 polymer ?
#
loop_
_entity_poly.entity_id
_entity_poly.type
_entity_poly.pdbx_seq_one_letter_code
_entity_poly.pdbx_strand_id
1 'polypeptide(L)' 'MYYNNIKELSELIESLEATYSDEEIPEDDLPLIKEMILSLEDFHEEYDLEIENENVLNFILEQWIEKRSEEKNPQ' A
#
# COMPACT_ATOMS: atom_id res chain seq x y z
N MET A 1 -9.56 -2.38 14.66
CA MET A 1 -9.56 -3.51 13.71
C MET A 1 -8.47 -3.17 12.73
N TYR A 2 -7.42 -3.97 12.67
CA TYR A 2 -6.43 -3.89 11.60
C TYR A 2 -7.06 -4.64 10.44
N TYR A 3 -7.21 -4.03 9.25
CA TYR A 3 -7.66 -4.65 7.98
C TYR A 3 -8.15 -6.09 8.16
N ASN A 4 -9.45 -6.28 8.42
CA ASN A 4 -9.99 -7.60 8.80
C ASN A 4 -9.91 -8.63 7.65
N ASN A 5 -9.46 -8.22 6.46
CA ASN A 5 -9.35 -9.08 5.30
C ASN A 5 -7.96 -8.96 4.65
N ILE A 6 -7.10 -9.95 4.92
CA ILE A 6 -5.75 -10.08 4.33
C ILE A 6 -5.82 -10.07 2.79
N LYS A 7 -6.94 -10.52 2.19
CA LYS A 7 -7.15 -10.50 0.75
C LYS A 7 -7.22 -9.08 0.18
N GLU A 8 -7.94 -8.18 0.86
CA GLU A 8 -8.11 -6.78 0.45
C GLU A 8 -6.79 -6.03 0.53
N LEU A 9 -5.99 -6.31 1.57
CA LEU A 9 -4.64 -5.75 1.68
C LEU A 9 -3.74 -6.22 0.54
N SER A 10 -3.72 -7.51 0.21
CA SER A 10 -2.90 -8.02 -0.90
C SER A 10 -3.27 -7.36 -2.23
N GLU A 11 -4.56 -7.18 -2.50
CA GLU A 11 -5.06 -6.50 -3.71
C GLU A 11 -4.65 -5.03 -3.76
N LEU A 12 -4.69 -4.33 -2.62
CA LEU A 12 -4.19 -2.96 -2.50
C LEU A 12 -2.69 -2.87 -2.81
N ILE A 13 -1.88 -3.76 -2.22
CA ILE A 13 -0.43 -3.78 -2.43
C ILE A 13 -0.10 -4.13 -3.90
N GLU A 14 -0.83 -5.04 -4.52
CA GLU A 14 -0.72 -5.32 -5.96
C GLU A 14 -1.06 -4.10 -6.82
N SER A 15 -2.10 -3.36 -6.47
CA SER A 15 -2.52 -2.14 -7.18
C SER A 15 -1.49 -1.02 -7.05
N LEU A 16 -0.91 -0.84 -5.86
CA LEU A 16 0.19 0.11 -5.61
C LEU A 16 1.42 -0.23 -6.46
N GLU A 17 1.85 -1.49 -6.46
CA GLU A 17 2.99 -1.92 -7.27
C GLU A 17 2.70 -1.78 -8.77
N ALA A 18 1.53 -2.21 -9.23
CA ALA A 18 1.17 -2.10 -10.64
C ALA A 18 1.14 -0.65 -11.13
N THR A 19 0.65 0.28 -10.29
CA THR A 19 0.51 1.70 -10.62
C THR A 19 1.84 2.46 -10.54
N TYR A 20 2.63 2.20 -9.50
CA TYR A 20 3.81 3.00 -9.15
C TYR A 20 5.13 2.18 -9.18
N SER A 21 5.19 1.10 -9.97
CA SER A 21 6.38 0.24 -10.09
C SER A 21 7.64 0.99 -10.57
N ASP A 22 7.48 2.00 -11.42
CA ASP A 22 8.56 2.83 -11.94
C ASP A 22 9.00 3.94 -10.96
N GLU A 23 8.24 4.16 -9.88
CA GLU A 23 8.50 5.20 -8.88
C GLU A 23 9.23 4.63 -7.65
N GLU A 24 9.95 5.51 -6.94
CA GLU A 24 10.54 5.18 -5.65
C GLU A 24 9.45 5.14 -4.57
N ILE A 25 9.48 4.15 -3.68
CA ILE A 25 8.56 4.13 -2.52
C ILE A 25 8.93 5.29 -1.60
N PRO A 26 8.01 6.19 -1.26
CA PRO A 26 8.30 7.30 -0.35
C PRO A 26 8.26 6.83 1.11
N GLU A 27 9.25 6.02 1.51
CA GLU A 27 9.31 5.32 2.82
C GLU A 27 9.21 6.26 4.03
N ASP A 28 9.66 7.50 3.90
CA ASP A 28 9.66 8.52 4.98
C ASP A 28 8.46 9.50 4.92
N ASP A 29 7.53 9.34 3.96
CA ASP A 29 6.43 10.29 3.71
C ASP A 29 5.07 9.58 3.70
N LEU A 30 4.58 9.23 4.90
CA LEU A 30 3.26 8.62 5.10
C LEU A 30 2.10 9.45 4.50
N PRO A 31 2.08 10.81 4.58
CA PRO A 31 1.08 11.61 3.87
C PRO A 31 1.07 11.35 2.36
N LEU A 32 2.25 11.28 1.72
CA LEU A 32 2.32 10.97 0.30
C LEU A 32 1.83 9.55 0.00
N ILE A 33 2.17 8.56 0.84
CA ILE A 33 1.66 7.19 0.71
C ILE A 33 0.13 7.18 0.78
N LYS A 34 -0.47 7.94 1.71
CA LYS A 34 -1.92 8.07 1.80
C LYS A 34 -2.52 8.62 0.50
N GLU A 35 -1.95 9.68 -0.05
CA GLU A 35 -2.41 10.26 -1.33
C GLU A 35 -2.26 9.27 -2.49
N MET A 36 -1.17 8.49 -2.53
CA MET A 36 -0.94 7.47 -3.56
C MET A 36 -2.00 6.35 -3.49
N ILE A 37 -2.35 5.91 -2.28
CA ILE A 37 -3.41 4.92 -2.03
C ILE A 37 -4.77 5.48 -2.47
N LEU A 38 -5.10 6.69 -2.06
CA LEU A 38 -6.35 7.37 -2.42
C LEU A 38 -6.50 7.64 -3.93
N SER A 39 -5.38 7.72 -4.65
CA SER A 39 -5.34 7.97 -6.09
C SER A 39 -5.43 6.70 -6.94
N LEU A 40 -5.46 5.51 -6.35
CA LEU A 40 -5.64 4.26 -7.09
C LEU A 40 -7.05 4.20 -7.70
N GLU A 41 -7.14 3.81 -8.98
CA GLU A 41 -8.44 3.70 -9.68
C GLU A 41 -9.38 2.67 -9.02
N ASP A 42 -8.82 1.63 -8.39
CA ASP A 42 -9.55 0.57 -7.69
C ASP A 42 -9.69 0.82 -6.18
N PHE A 43 -9.41 2.04 -5.71
CA PHE A 43 -9.58 2.37 -4.29
C PHE A 43 -11.06 2.38 -3.89
N HIS A 44 -11.43 1.58 -2.89
CA HIS A 44 -12.77 1.56 -2.32
C HIS A 44 -12.86 2.48 -1.10
N GLU A 45 -13.94 3.29 -1.01
CA GLU A 45 -14.17 4.27 0.08
C GLU A 45 -14.13 3.65 1.49
N GLU A 46 -14.35 2.34 1.60
CA GLU A 46 -14.27 1.57 2.84
C GLU A 46 -12.85 1.50 3.45
N TYR A 47 -11.82 1.74 2.64
CA TYR A 47 -10.43 1.83 3.09
C TYR A 47 -10.08 3.19 3.70
N ASP A 48 -10.86 4.24 3.43
CA ASP A 48 -10.53 5.64 3.75
C ASP A 48 -10.36 5.86 5.26
N LEU A 49 -11.27 5.30 6.07
CA LEU A 49 -11.20 5.38 7.54
C LEU A 49 -10.04 4.58 8.15
N GLU A 50 -9.59 3.52 7.49
CA GLU A 50 -8.51 2.68 8.00
C GLU A 50 -7.14 3.30 7.73
N ILE A 51 -6.96 3.94 6.57
CA ILE A 51 -5.73 4.63 6.19
C ILE A 51 -5.56 6.01 6.86
N GLU A 52 -6.55 6.49 7.63
CA GLU A 52 -6.32 7.62 8.56
C GLU A 52 -5.45 7.23 9.75
N ASN A 53 -5.30 5.93 10.03
CA ASN A 53 -4.45 5.44 11.10
C ASN A 53 -3.01 5.25 10.61
N GLU A 54 -2.07 6.01 11.17
CA GLU A 54 -0.64 5.91 10.82
C GLU A 54 -0.08 4.49 10.98
N ASN A 55 -0.55 3.69 11.95
CA ASN A 55 -0.08 2.31 12.10
C ASN A 55 -0.50 1.42 10.92
N VAL A 56 -1.67 1.71 10.34
CA VAL A 56 -2.18 0.99 9.18
C VAL A 56 -1.40 1.42 7.93
N LEU A 57 -1.15 2.71 7.75
CA LEU A 57 -0.29 3.21 6.67
C LEU A 57 1.12 2.63 6.73
N ASN A 58 1.74 2.60 7.92
CA ASN A 58 3.04 1.97 8.10
C ASN A 58 3.01 0.48 7.74
N PHE A 59 1.96 -0.24 8.14
CA PHE A 59 1.82 -1.65 7.78
C PHE A 59 1.66 -1.86 6.27
N ILE A 60 0.86 -1.04 5.60
CA ILE A 60 0.73 -1.06 4.13
C ILE A 60 2.08 -0.79 3.47
N LEU A 61 2.82 0.22 3.95
CA LEU A 61 4.16 0.54 3.46
C LEU A 61 5.13 -0.66 3.61
N GLU A 62 5.19 -1.27 4.79
CA GLU A 62 6.04 -2.44 5.04
C GLU A 62 5.74 -3.58 4.06
N GLN A 63 4.46 -3.89 3.84
CA GLN A 63 4.04 -4.92 2.89
C GLN A 63 4.37 -4.57 1.44
N TRP A 64 4.31 -3.28 1.08
CA TRP A 64 4.66 -2.83 -0.25
C TRP A 64 6.16 -2.96 -0.53
N ILE A 65 6.99 -2.56 0.43
CA ILE A 65 8.45 -2.73 0.38
C ILE A 65 8.82 -4.21 0.28
N GLU A 66 8.17 -5.07 1.08
CA GLU A 66 8.39 -6.51 1.07
C GLU A 66 8.11 -7.09 -0.33
N LYS A 67 6.95 -6.80 -0.91
CA LYS A 67 6.59 -7.24 -2.27
C LYS A 67 7.63 -6.82 -3.31
N ARG A 68 8.02 -5.53 -3.32
CA ARG A 68 9.00 -5.05 -4.30
C ARG A 68 10.37 -5.69 -4.14
N SER A 69 10.74 -6.02 -2.91
CA SER A 69 11.99 -6.72 -2.60
C SER A 69 11.97 -8.16 -3.11
N GLU A 70 10.82 -8.85 -3.02
CA GLU A 70 10.62 -10.19 -3.60
C GLU A 70 10.69 -10.17 -5.14
N GLU A 71 10.05 -9.20 -5.80
CA GLU A 71 10.05 -9.09 -7.25
C GLU A 71 11.44 -8.75 -7.83
N LYS A 72 12.26 -7.99 -7.09
CA LYS A 72 13.64 -7.68 -7.46
C LYS A 72 14.61 -8.85 -7.22
N ASN A 73 14.23 -9.86 -6.46
CA ASN A 73 15.04 -11.03 -6.16
C ASN A 73 14.28 -12.34 -6.45
N PRO A 74 13.92 -12.61 -7.72
CA PRO A 74 13.26 -13.85 -8.08
C PRO A 74 14.27 -15.00 -7.93
N GLN A 75 14.03 -15.89 -6.97
CA GLN A 75 14.83 -17.12 -6.78
C GLN A 75 14.82 -18.02 -8.01
#